data_AF-A0A7J9JSQ7-F1
#
_entry.id   AF-A0A7J9JSQ7-F1
#
_cell.length_a   1.000
_cell.length_b   1.000
_cell.length_c   1.000
_cell.angle_alpha   90.00
_cell.angle_beta   90.00
_cell.angle_gamma   90.00
#
_symmetry.space_group_name_H-M   'P 1'
#
loop_
_entity.id
_entity.type
_entity.pdbx_description
1 polymer ?
#
loop_
_entity_poly.entity_id
_entity_poly.type
_entity_poly.pdbx_seq_one_letter_code
_entity_poly.pdbx_strand_id
1 'polypeptide(L)'
;MPDPVVASHLSLVLKAPPTISSPSQFLLQQHSKPMASSLNSAASLRLFASSSSSAAARLSLRSTSLSFSSSLKSLAFSPLSRHKRGSAVSVSSTGGFSSVACPKCAASDPDQLKSAREDIKELLKSKFCHPILVRLGWHDAGTYNKNIEEWPRRGGANGSLRFEVELKHAANAGLVNALNLIQHIKDKYSGVTYADLFQLASATAIEEAGGPKIPMKYGRVDVSGPNECPEEGRLPGK
;
A
#
# COMPACT_ATOMS: atom_id res chain seq x y z
N MET A 1 -54.18 -37.53 6.63
CA MET A 1 -53.71 -36.49 7.55
C MET A 1 -53.62 -37.14 8.93
N PRO A 2 -52.42 -37.46 9.42
CA PRO A 2 -52.22 -38.20 10.66
C PRO A 2 -51.93 -37.28 11.85
N ASP A 3 -52.43 -37.67 13.02
CA ASP A 3 -51.79 -37.54 14.33
C ASP A 3 -52.02 -38.89 15.03
N PRO A 4 -51.03 -39.45 15.74
CA PRO A 4 -51.02 -39.21 17.18
C PRO A 4 -49.63 -39.17 17.86
N VAL A 5 -49.65 -38.43 18.95
CA VAL A 5 -48.76 -38.44 20.11
C VAL A 5 -48.49 -39.86 20.61
N VAL A 6 -47.22 -40.28 20.65
CA VAL A 6 -46.67 -41.16 21.70
C VAL A 6 -45.21 -40.77 21.95
N ALA A 7 -44.97 -40.20 23.12
CA ALA A 7 -43.66 -40.06 23.72
C ALA A 7 -43.19 -41.42 24.27
N SER A 8 -41.94 -41.81 23.99
CA SER A 8 -41.22 -42.81 24.79
C SER A 8 -39.70 -42.64 24.64
N HIS A 9 -39.12 -42.07 25.69
CA HIS A 9 -38.00 -42.65 26.43
C HIS A 9 -36.78 -43.14 25.64
N LEU A 10 -35.74 -42.31 25.55
CA LEU A 10 -34.35 -42.77 25.47
C LEU A 10 -33.42 -41.77 26.15
N SER A 11 -33.07 -42.09 27.40
CA SER A 11 -32.04 -41.41 28.20
C SER A 11 -30.65 -41.75 27.63
N LEU A 12 -29.93 -40.75 27.12
CA LEU A 12 -28.50 -40.87 26.79
C LEU A 12 -27.67 -39.93 27.66
N VAL A 13 -27.17 -40.51 28.76
CA VAL A 13 -25.82 -40.41 29.33
C VAL A 13 -25.05 -39.11 29.06
N LEU A 14 -25.16 -38.17 30.01
CA LEU A 14 -24.19 -37.08 30.19
C LEU A 14 -22.89 -37.63 30.77
N LYS A 15 -21.80 -37.59 29.99
CA LYS A 15 -20.44 -37.88 30.46
C LYS A 15 -19.81 -36.56 30.95
N ALA A 16 -19.53 -36.48 32.25
CA ALA A 16 -18.86 -35.35 32.89
C ALA A 16 -17.37 -35.23 32.49
N PRO A 17 -16.77 -34.02 32.53
CA PRO A 17 -15.37 -33.78 32.19
C PRO A 17 -14.41 -34.05 33.37
N PRO A 18 -13.17 -34.53 33.14
CA PRO A 18 -12.17 -34.63 34.20
C PRO A 18 -11.46 -33.30 34.46
N THR A 19 -11.42 -32.94 35.74
CA THR A 19 -10.74 -31.81 36.35
C THR A 19 -9.23 -32.04 36.53
N ILE A 20 -8.46 -31.02 36.12
CA ILE A 20 -7.22 -30.45 36.68
C ILE A 20 -6.35 -31.36 37.58
N SER A 21 -5.08 -31.54 37.19
CA SER A 21 -3.97 -31.55 38.14
C SER A 21 -2.72 -30.88 37.53
N SER A 22 -2.32 -29.75 38.12
CA SER A 22 -0.94 -29.26 38.09
C SER A 22 -0.17 -29.86 39.25
N PRO A 23 1.15 -30.01 39.12
CA PRO A 23 2.01 -29.53 40.19
C PRO A 23 3.19 -28.70 39.68
N SER A 24 3.38 -27.58 40.38
CA SER A 24 4.54 -26.71 40.34
C SER A 24 5.82 -27.42 40.78
N GLN A 25 6.94 -26.81 40.38
CA GLN A 25 8.28 -26.80 41.00
C GLN A 25 9.34 -27.78 40.50
N PHE A 26 10.26 -27.23 39.71
CA PHE A 26 11.70 -27.52 39.68
C PHE A 26 12.37 -26.24 39.15
N LEU A 27 12.62 -25.22 39.97
CA LEU A 27 13.80 -25.02 40.84
C LEU A 27 15.16 -25.21 40.12
N LEU A 28 15.78 -24.06 39.83
CA LEU A 28 17.22 -23.77 39.81
C LEU A 28 18.16 -24.61 38.92
N GLN A 29 18.63 -24.00 37.82
CA GLN A 29 20.08 -23.85 37.61
C GLN A 29 20.43 -22.69 36.66
N GLN A 30 20.54 -21.49 37.23
CA GLN A 30 21.24 -20.37 36.60
C GLN A 30 22.74 -20.62 36.73
N HIS A 31 23.41 -20.93 35.62
CA HIS A 31 24.87 -20.94 35.56
C HIS A 31 25.38 -19.52 35.38
N SER A 32 25.98 -19.00 36.44
CA SER A 32 26.86 -17.84 36.46
C SER A 32 28.17 -18.11 35.72
N LYS A 33 28.61 -17.18 34.87
CA LYS A 33 30.02 -16.79 34.73
C LYS A 33 30.13 -15.41 34.02
N PRO A 34 30.76 -14.41 34.65
CA PRO A 34 31.11 -13.13 34.03
C PRO A 34 32.54 -13.17 33.47
N MET A 35 32.83 -12.43 32.40
CA MET A 35 34.20 -12.02 32.11
C MET A 35 34.29 -10.76 31.23
N ALA A 36 34.83 -9.71 31.86
CA ALA A 36 35.78 -8.71 31.36
C ALA A 36 35.52 -7.94 30.06
N SER A 37 35.13 -6.67 30.27
CA SER A 37 35.71 -5.44 29.73
C SER A 37 36.92 -5.52 28.77
N SER A 38 36.85 -4.72 27.70
CA SER A 38 37.95 -3.79 27.38
C SER A 38 37.41 -2.49 26.78
N LEU A 39 37.78 -1.39 27.43
CA LEU A 39 37.69 -0.01 26.96
C LEU A 39 38.61 0.20 25.74
N ASN A 40 38.28 1.20 24.93
CA ASN A 40 39.11 2.06 24.05
C ASN A 40 38.19 2.56 22.92
N SER A 41 38.14 3.81 22.46
CA SER A 41 38.73 5.07 22.89
C SER A 41 37.94 6.18 22.17
N ALA A 42 37.95 7.37 22.75
CA ALA A 42 37.15 8.51 22.35
C ALA A 42 37.65 9.26 21.10
N ALA A 43 36.76 10.12 20.62
CA ALA A 43 37.02 11.42 20.02
C ALA A 43 37.56 11.51 18.58
N SER A 44 36.70 11.99 17.68
CA SER A 44 37.04 13.14 16.83
C SER A 44 35.78 13.81 16.30
N LEU A 45 35.36 14.86 17.02
CA LEU A 45 34.48 15.89 16.50
C LEU A 45 35.32 16.78 15.57
N ARG A 46 34.97 16.84 14.29
CA ARG A 46 35.38 17.94 13.41
C ARG A 46 34.15 18.77 13.09
N LEU A 47 34.02 19.87 13.85
CA LEU A 47 33.32 21.07 13.42
C LEU A 47 33.89 21.51 12.07
N PHE A 48 33.04 21.76 11.10
CA PHE A 48 33.34 22.76 10.08
C PHE A 48 32.22 23.78 10.03
N ALA A 49 32.67 25.02 10.15
CA ALA A 49 31.91 26.23 10.32
C ALA A 49 31.15 26.62 9.05
N SER A 50 30.08 27.36 9.30
CA SER A 50 29.29 28.12 8.34
C SER A 50 30.12 29.10 7.53
N SER A 51 29.79 29.24 6.25
CA SER A 51 30.06 30.46 5.48
C SER A 51 28.77 30.96 4.87
N SER A 52 28.33 32.08 5.40
CA SER A 52 27.27 32.94 4.88
C SER A 52 27.78 33.67 3.64
N SER A 53 27.04 33.58 2.53
CA SER A 53 27.24 34.46 1.37
C SER A 53 25.90 35.10 1.02
N SER A 54 25.69 36.27 1.60
CA SER A 54 24.67 37.24 1.24
C SER A 54 24.95 37.81 -0.16
N ALA A 55 23.97 37.68 -1.06
CA ALA A 55 23.93 38.47 -2.29
C ALA A 55 22.56 39.15 -2.38
N ALA A 56 22.53 40.41 -1.96
CA ALA A 56 21.46 41.34 -2.22
C ALA A 56 21.53 41.78 -3.69
N ALA A 57 20.46 41.59 -4.45
CA ALA A 57 20.26 42.23 -5.74
C ALA A 57 18.94 43.01 -5.71
N ARG A 58 19.04 44.23 -6.22
CA ARG A 58 18.18 45.37 -5.94
C ARG A 58 16.84 45.32 -6.68
N LEU A 59 15.93 46.10 -6.12
CA LEU A 59 14.65 46.54 -6.66
C LEU A 59 14.71 46.88 -8.15
N SER A 60 13.66 46.50 -8.89
CA SER A 60 13.17 47.31 -10.00
C SER A 60 11.65 47.40 -9.93
N LEU A 61 11.18 48.62 -9.64
CA LEU A 61 9.80 49.04 -9.75
C LEU A 61 9.41 49.07 -11.22
N ARG A 62 8.27 48.48 -11.57
CA ARG A 62 7.47 49.00 -12.68
C ARG A 62 5.99 48.87 -12.39
N SER A 63 5.48 49.94 -11.82
CA SER A 63 4.06 50.27 -11.77
C SER A 63 3.61 50.72 -13.15
N THR A 64 2.56 50.08 -13.69
CA THR A 64 1.63 50.74 -14.61
C THR A 64 0.22 50.33 -14.22
N SER A 65 -0.53 51.32 -13.76
CA SER A 65 -1.94 51.30 -13.41
C SER A 65 -2.85 51.40 -14.63
N LEU A 66 -4.16 51.29 -14.37
CA LEU A 66 -5.33 51.63 -15.19
C LEU A 66 -5.80 50.48 -16.09
N SER A 67 -7.09 50.12 -16.22
CA SER A 67 -8.34 50.70 -15.72
C SER A 67 -9.44 49.66 -15.80
N PHE A 68 -10.45 49.86 -14.95
CA PHE A 68 -11.80 49.32 -14.93
C PHE A 68 -12.50 49.34 -16.31
N SER A 69 -13.23 48.29 -16.67
CA SER A 69 -14.49 48.42 -17.41
C SER A 69 -15.36 47.17 -17.30
N SER A 70 -16.53 47.39 -16.72
CA SER A 70 -17.69 46.53 -16.66
C SER A 70 -18.49 46.56 -17.98
N SER A 71 -18.93 45.41 -18.48
CA SER A 71 -20.20 45.32 -19.24
C SER A 71 -20.76 43.91 -19.29
N LEU A 72 -21.94 43.77 -18.69
CA LEU A 72 -22.92 42.73 -18.94
C LEU A 72 -23.67 43.04 -20.25
N LYS A 73 -23.99 42.00 -21.04
CA LYS A 73 -25.12 41.85 -22.00
C LYS A 73 -24.96 40.47 -22.66
N SER A 74 -25.77 39.46 -22.32
CA SER A 74 -27.16 39.18 -22.74
C SER A 74 -27.29 38.55 -24.15
N LEU A 75 -27.80 37.31 -24.15
CA LEU A 75 -28.69 36.63 -25.11
C LEU A 75 -28.31 36.60 -26.62
N ALA A 76 -28.22 35.39 -27.20
CA ALA A 76 -29.22 34.84 -28.13
C ALA A 76 -28.71 33.60 -28.89
N PHE A 77 -29.67 32.83 -29.37
CA PHE A 77 -29.65 31.44 -29.80
C PHE A 77 -29.69 31.36 -31.35
N SER A 78 -28.91 30.44 -31.95
CA SER A 78 -29.04 29.62 -33.21
C SER A 78 -29.76 30.19 -34.47
N PRO A 79 -29.46 29.80 -35.75
CA PRO A 79 -29.26 28.39 -36.18
C PRO A 79 -28.42 28.07 -37.46
N LEU A 80 -28.07 26.78 -37.58
CA LEU A 80 -28.11 25.84 -38.74
C LEU A 80 -27.73 26.27 -40.19
N SER A 81 -26.68 25.63 -40.76
CA SER A 81 -26.63 25.05 -42.14
C SER A 81 -25.28 24.32 -42.33
N ARG A 82 -25.16 22.98 -42.45
CA ARG A 82 -25.46 22.01 -43.54
C ARG A 82 -24.75 22.28 -44.89
N HIS A 83 -23.70 21.49 -45.20
CA HIS A 83 -23.33 20.90 -46.51
C HIS A 83 -22.09 19.99 -46.30
N LYS A 84 -22.19 18.65 -46.32
CA LYS A 84 -22.10 17.65 -47.42
C LYS A 84 -20.72 17.47 -48.10
N ARG A 85 -20.21 16.23 -47.97
CA ARG A 85 -19.34 15.40 -48.86
C ARG A 85 -17.84 15.69 -48.96
N GLY A 86 -17.04 14.61 -48.89
CA GLY A 86 -15.73 14.57 -49.53
C GLY A 86 -14.75 13.53 -48.97
N SER A 87 -14.77 12.33 -49.56
CA SER A 87 -13.72 11.32 -49.76
C SER A 87 -12.57 11.05 -48.78
N ALA A 88 -12.40 9.75 -48.57
CA ALA A 88 -11.25 9.07 -48.00
C ALA A 88 -9.94 9.29 -48.78
N VAL A 89 -8.83 9.36 -48.03
CA VAL A 89 -7.51 8.92 -48.48
C VAL A 89 -6.88 8.15 -47.31
N SER A 90 -6.63 6.86 -47.54
CA SER A 90 -5.78 6.04 -46.69
C SER A 90 -4.32 6.37 -46.99
N VAL A 91 -3.56 6.72 -45.96
CA VAL A 91 -2.09 6.68 -46.03
C VAL A 91 -1.62 5.66 -45.01
N SER A 92 -1.23 4.50 -45.53
CA SER A 92 -0.45 3.50 -44.82
C SER A 92 0.99 4.00 -44.76
N SER A 93 1.46 4.36 -43.57
CA SER A 93 2.90 4.45 -43.28
C SER A 93 3.27 3.36 -42.28
N THR A 94 3.78 2.26 -42.83
CA THR A 94 4.50 1.23 -42.11
C THR A 94 5.80 1.83 -41.59
N GLY A 95 5.77 2.33 -40.35
CA GLY A 95 6.95 2.67 -39.57
C GLY A 95 6.88 1.88 -38.28
N GLY A 96 7.62 0.78 -38.20
CA GLY A 96 7.79 0.02 -36.97
C GLY A 96 8.64 0.81 -35.99
N PHE A 97 8.00 1.67 -35.20
CA PHE A 97 8.57 2.14 -33.94
C PHE A 97 8.34 1.05 -32.90
N SER A 98 9.40 0.34 -32.54
CA SER A 98 9.44 -0.41 -31.29
C SER A 98 9.23 0.58 -30.16
N SER A 99 8.00 0.72 -29.69
CA SER A 99 7.72 1.40 -28.44
C SER A 99 8.33 0.54 -27.34
N VAL A 100 9.54 0.91 -26.92
CA VAL A 100 9.95 0.59 -25.55
C VAL A 100 8.96 1.33 -24.69
N ALA A 101 7.92 0.63 -24.25
CA ALA A 101 6.88 1.16 -23.41
C ALA A 101 7.56 1.65 -22.14
N CYS A 102 7.71 2.97 -22.03
CA CYS A 102 7.91 3.63 -20.74
C CYS A 102 6.87 3.04 -19.77
N PRO A 103 7.24 2.58 -18.57
CA PRO A 103 6.29 2.10 -17.57
C PRO A 103 5.50 3.31 -17.04
N LYS A 104 4.59 3.82 -17.87
CA LYS A 104 3.52 4.73 -17.48
C LYS A 104 2.56 3.91 -16.64
N CYS A 105 2.36 4.36 -15.40
CA CYS A 105 1.19 4.15 -14.53
C CYS A 105 0.16 3.14 -15.07
N ALA A 106 0.52 1.87 -15.19
CA ALA A 106 -0.34 0.86 -15.78
C ALA A 106 -1.07 0.15 -14.65
N ALA A 107 -2.39 0.07 -14.78
CA ALA A 107 -3.21 -0.76 -13.91
C ALA A 107 -2.78 -2.23 -14.02
N SER A 108 -2.99 -2.99 -12.95
CA SER A 108 -2.58 -4.39 -12.89
C SER A 108 -3.31 -5.27 -13.90
N ASP A 109 -2.59 -6.23 -14.48
CA ASP A 109 -3.12 -7.27 -15.35
C ASP A 109 -3.98 -8.28 -14.55
N PRO A 110 -5.27 -8.47 -14.89
CA PRO A 110 -6.17 -9.35 -14.15
C PRO A 110 -5.75 -10.82 -14.16
N ASP A 111 -5.05 -11.30 -15.19
CA ASP A 111 -4.66 -12.71 -15.26
C ASP A 111 -3.43 -12.99 -14.41
N GLN A 112 -2.47 -12.06 -14.39
CA GLN A 112 -1.34 -12.14 -13.46
C GLN A 112 -1.78 -12.01 -12.00
N LEU A 113 -2.80 -11.20 -11.70
CA LEU A 113 -3.36 -11.11 -10.35
C LEU A 113 -3.93 -12.45 -9.85
N LYS A 114 -4.58 -13.23 -10.71
CA LYS A 114 -5.10 -14.56 -10.35
C LYS A 114 -3.95 -15.51 -10.03
N SER A 115 -2.91 -15.52 -10.86
CA SER A 115 -1.72 -16.35 -10.64
C SER A 115 -0.97 -15.95 -9.36
N ALA A 116 -0.75 -14.64 -9.16
CA ALA A 116 -0.12 -14.10 -7.96
C ALA A 116 -0.88 -14.49 -6.69
N ARG A 117 -2.22 -14.56 -6.76
CA ARG A 117 -3.04 -15.01 -5.64
C ARG A 117 -2.73 -16.45 -5.23
N GLU A 118 -2.56 -17.36 -6.19
CA GLU A 118 -2.25 -18.75 -5.89
C GLU A 118 -0.85 -18.91 -5.29
N ASP A 119 0.14 -18.19 -5.81
CA ASP A 119 1.49 -18.12 -5.24
C ASP A 119 1.47 -17.57 -3.79
N ILE A 120 0.62 -16.57 -3.51
CA ILE A 120 0.44 -16.05 -2.14
C ILE A 120 -0.15 -17.13 -1.22
N LYS A 121 -1.12 -17.93 -1.69
CA LYS A 121 -1.67 -19.04 -0.89
C LYS A 121 -0.61 -20.08 -0.56
N GLU A 122 0.27 -20.40 -1.51
CA GLU A 122 1.40 -21.30 -1.27
C GLU A 122 2.39 -20.71 -0.25
N LEU A 123 2.71 -19.43 -0.38
CA LEU A 123 3.55 -18.71 0.57
C LEU A 123 2.95 -18.76 1.99
N LEU A 124 1.64 -18.54 2.12
CA LEU A 124 0.92 -18.55 3.39
C LEU A 124 0.94 -19.93 4.06
N LYS A 125 0.77 -21.00 3.29
CA LYS A 125 0.84 -22.40 3.77
C LYS A 125 2.24 -22.80 4.25
N SER A 126 3.28 -22.25 3.63
CA SER A 126 4.67 -22.61 3.94
C SER A 126 5.29 -21.74 5.06
N LYS A 127 4.99 -20.44 5.09
CA LYS A 127 5.62 -19.48 6.02
C LYS A 127 4.72 -19.03 7.16
N PHE A 128 3.42 -19.31 7.10
CA PHE A 128 2.44 -18.90 8.12
C PHE A 128 2.44 -17.39 8.41
N CYS A 129 2.74 -16.56 7.41
CA CYS A 129 2.92 -15.12 7.55
C CYS A 129 1.62 -14.29 7.45
N HIS A 130 0.45 -14.89 7.64
CA HIS A 130 -0.86 -14.21 7.49
C HIS A 130 -0.93 -12.83 8.19
N PRO A 131 -0.55 -12.68 9.48
CA PRO A 131 -0.73 -11.41 10.18
C PRO A 131 0.12 -10.27 9.61
N ILE A 132 1.34 -10.57 9.14
CA ILE A 132 2.25 -9.53 8.66
C ILE A 132 1.82 -9.00 7.28
N LEU A 133 1.21 -9.86 6.44
CA LEU A 133 0.67 -9.44 5.14
C LEU A 133 -0.60 -8.58 5.30
N VAL A 134 -1.44 -8.91 6.28
CA VAL A 134 -2.60 -8.06 6.64
C VAL A 134 -2.13 -6.70 7.14
N ARG A 135 -1.14 -6.68 8.03
CA ARG A 135 -0.54 -5.44 8.52
C ARG A 135 0.07 -4.61 7.39
N LEU A 136 0.78 -5.23 6.45
CA LEU A 136 1.37 -4.54 5.30
C LEU A 136 0.29 -3.81 4.48
N GLY A 137 -0.79 -4.49 4.11
CA GLY A 137 -1.89 -3.88 3.36
C GLY A 137 -2.57 -2.75 4.14
N TRP A 138 -2.76 -2.92 5.46
CA TRP A 138 -3.30 -1.86 6.30
C TRP A 138 -2.38 -0.63 6.37
N HIS A 139 -1.07 -0.82 6.56
CA HIS A 139 -0.12 0.28 6.73
C HIS A 139 0.05 1.11 5.45
N ASP A 140 -0.02 0.48 4.27
CA ASP A 140 -0.02 1.20 2.99
C ASP A 140 -1.31 2.05 2.86
N ALA A 141 -2.48 1.44 3.13
CA ALA A 141 -3.77 2.13 3.03
C ALA A 141 -4.01 3.19 4.14
N GLY A 142 -3.43 2.99 5.32
CA GLY A 142 -3.71 3.74 6.54
C GLY A 142 -3.11 5.15 6.55
N THR A 143 -2.27 5.50 5.59
CA THR A 143 -1.69 6.85 5.44
C THR A 143 -2.64 7.83 4.73
N TYR A 144 -3.82 7.37 4.35
CA TYR A 144 -4.81 8.15 3.62
C TYR A 144 -5.34 9.34 4.43
N ASN A 145 -5.31 10.53 3.83
CA ASN A 145 -5.92 11.75 4.37
C ASN A 145 -7.04 12.25 3.45
N LYS A 146 -8.27 12.27 3.96
CA LYS A 146 -9.45 12.72 3.21
C LYS A 146 -9.47 14.22 2.89
N ASN A 147 -8.68 15.03 3.60
CA ASN A 147 -8.60 16.47 3.43
C ASN A 147 -7.61 16.88 2.32
N ILE A 148 -6.89 15.92 1.74
CA ILE A 148 -5.97 16.12 0.61
C ILE A 148 -6.60 15.46 -0.62
N GLU A 149 -6.80 16.22 -1.68
CA GLU A 149 -7.50 15.74 -2.88
C GLU A 149 -6.53 15.07 -3.87
N GLU A 150 -5.30 15.58 -3.95
CA GLU A 150 -4.35 15.22 -4.99
C GLU A 150 -3.69 13.86 -4.71
N TRP A 151 -3.70 13.01 -5.74
CA TRP A 151 -2.89 11.79 -5.77
C TRP A 151 -1.47 12.15 -6.26
N PRO A 152 -0.39 11.58 -5.68
CA PRO A 152 -0.36 10.60 -4.58
C PRO A 152 -0.28 11.22 -3.17
N ARG A 153 -0.23 12.55 -3.04
CA ARG A 153 -0.02 13.29 -1.78
C ARG A 153 -0.99 12.91 -0.65
N ARG A 154 -2.22 12.58 -1.01
CA ARG A 154 -3.25 12.11 -0.07
C ARG A 154 -2.92 10.79 0.63
N GLY A 155 -1.87 10.06 0.21
CA GLY A 155 -1.51 8.75 0.75
C GLY A 155 -2.51 7.66 0.37
N GLY A 156 -2.53 6.59 1.16
CA GLY A 156 -3.40 5.43 0.94
C GLY A 156 -2.74 4.35 0.08
N ALA A 157 -3.55 3.39 -0.38
CA ALA A 157 -3.06 2.18 -1.04
C ALA A 157 -2.49 2.45 -2.45
N ASN A 158 -1.25 2.92 -2.49
CA ASN A 158 -0.53 3.37 -3.69
C ASN A 158 0.87 2.74 -3.80
N GLY A 159 1.20 1.78 -2.92
CA GLY A 159 2.45 1.03 -2.94
C GLY A 159 3.67 1.83 -2.51
N SER A 160 3.51 3.03 -1.93
CA SER A 160 4.62 3.87 -1.44
C SER A 160 5.42 3.21 -0.32
N LEU A 161 4.76 2.35 0.47
CA LEU A 161 5.34 1.60 1.57
C LEU A 161 6.50 0.66 1.16
N ARG A 162 6.76 0.44 -0.13
CA ARG A 162 7.94 -0.30 -0.60
C ARG A 162 9.25 0.48 -0.47
N PHE A 163 9.18 1.81 -0.38
CA PHE A 163 10.35 2.65 -0.34
C PHE A 163 10.92 2.76 1.07
N GLU A 164 12.25 2.85 1.14
CA GLU A 164 12.98 2.87 2.41
C GLU A 164 12.60 4.05 3.31
N VAL A 165 12.26 5.21 2.71
CA VAL A 165 11.83 6.40 3.47
C VAL A 165 10.60 6.12 4.33
N GLU A 166 9.60 5.43 3.78
CA GLU A 166 8.37 5.12 4.50
C GLU A 166 8.51 3.87 5.38
N LEU A 167 9.29 2.86 4.94
CA LEU A 167 9.59 1.68 5.75
C LEU A 167 10.30 2.02 7.07
N LYS A 168 11.08 3.11 7.09
CA LYS A 168 11.81 3.57 8.27
C LYS A 168 10.93 4.29 9.30
N HIS A 169 9.69 4.65 8.97
CA HIS A 169 8.77 5.22 9.95
C HIS A 169 8.60 4.27 11.15
N ALA A 170 8.54 4.80 12.36
CA ALA A 170 8.48 4.03 13.60
C ALA A 170 7.30 3.05 13.62
N ALA A 171 6.15 3.46 13.08
CA ALA A 171 4.96 2.62 12.96
C ALA A 171 5.16 1.42 12.01
N ASN A 172 6.10 1.50 11.06
CA ASN A 172 6.35 0.49 10.03
C ASN A 172 7.47 -0.49 10.40
N ALA A 173 8.01 -0.41 11.62
CA ALA A 173 9.04 -1.33 12.11
C ALA A 173 8.67 -2.80 11.85
N GLY A 174 9.59 -3.52 11.21
CA GLY A 174 9.46 -4.94 10.84
C GLY A 174 8.76 -5.23 9.50
N LEU A 175 8.14 -4.25 8.82
CA LEU A 175 7.45 -4.49 7.54
C LEU A 175 8.39 -4.77 6.36
N VAL A 176 9.68 -4.47 6.50
CA VAL A 176 10.72 -4.91 5.55
C VAL A 176 10.68 -6.43 5.34
N ASN A 177 10.37 -7.21 6.38
CA ASN A 177 10.27 -8.67 6.27
C ASN A 177 9.07 -9.08 5.40
N ALA A 178 7.94 -8.37 5.50
CA ALA A 178 6.77 -8.63 4.66
C ALA A 178 7.05 -8.28 3.19
N LEU A 179 7.75 -7.16 2.95
CA LEU A 179 8.15 -6.76 1.60
C LEU A 179 9.06 -7.82 0.97
N ASN A 180 10.07 -8.30 1.71
CA ASN A 180 10.98 -9.35 1.22
C ASN A 180 10.23 -10.64 0.83
N LEU A 181 9.21 -11.03 1.59
CA LEU A 181 8.38 -12.21 1.27
C LEU A 181 7.58 -12.00 -0.02
N ILE A 182 6.99 -10.82 -0.20
CA ILE A 182 6.18 -10.50 -1.39
C ILE A 182 7.06 -10.21 -2.62
N GLN A 183 8.29 -9.73 -2.44
CA GLN A 183 9.18 -9.34 -3.53
C GLN A 183 9.40 -10.50 -4.52
N HIS A 184 9.59 -11.71 -4.02
CA HIS A 184 9.72 -12.91 -4.85
C HIS A 184 8.51 -13.19 -5.75
N ILE A 185 7.31 -12.82 -5.30
CA ILE A 185 6.07 -12.94 -6.08
C ILE A 185 6.00 -11.77 -7.08
N LYS A 186 6.32 -10.55 -6.64
CA LYS A 186 6.33 -9.37 -7.50
C LYS A 186 7.26 -9.52 -8.71
N ASP A 187 8.43 -10.14 -8.52
CA ASP A 187 9.43 -10.34 -9.56
C ASP A 187 8.92 -11.29 -10.67
N LYS A 188 8.05 -12.25 -10.34
CA LYS A 188 7.40 -13.14 -11.32
C LYS A 188 6.32 -12.42 -12.14
N TYR A 189 5.68 -11.40 -11.57
CA TYR A 189 4.51 -10.74 -12.15
C TYR A 189 4.78 -9.24 -12.38
N SER A 190 5.43 -8.93 -13.49
CA SER A 190 5.77 -7.55 -13.85
C SER A 190 4.54 -6.67 -14.10
N GLY A 191 3.44 -7.26 -14.56
CA GLY A 191 2.18 -6.58 -14.84
C GLY A 191 1.29 -6.35 -13.61
N VAL A 192 1.74 -6.69 -12.41
CA VAL A 192 1.03 -6.44 -11.14
C VAL A 192 1.71 -5.30 -10.40
N THR A 193 0.94 -4.29 -9.97
CA THR A 193 1.46 -3.17 -9.16
C THR A 193 1.71 -3.60 -7.72
N TYR A 194 2.66 -2.97 -7.03
CA TYR A 194 2.88 -3.19 -5.60
C TYR A 194 1.62 -2.85 -4.79
N ALA A 195 0.95 -1.76 -5.15
CA ALA A 195 -0.29 -1.31 -4.52
C ALA A 195 -1.37 -2.40 -4.55
N ASP A 196 -1.60 -3.04 -5.69
CA ASP A 196 -2.56 -4.15 -5.75
C ASP A 196 -2.03 -5.41 -5.07
N LEU A 197 -0.72 -5.69 -5.17
CA LEU A 197 -0.12 -6.87 -4.59
C LEU A 197 -0.21 -6.88 -3.06
N PHE A 198 0.02 -5.74 -2.39
CA PHE A 198 -0.12 -5.61 -0.94
C PHE A 198 -1.56 -5.87 -0.49
N GLN A 199 -2.52 -5.31 -1.21
CA GLN A 199 -3.94 -5.47 -0.88
C GLN A 199 -4.45 -6.87 -1.22
N LEU A 200 -3.98 -7.47 -2.31
CA LEU A 200 -4.25 -8.87 -2.67
C LEU A 200 -3.69 -9.82 -1.61
N ALA A 201 -2.46 -9.59 -1.14
CA ALA A 201 -1.82 -10.39 -0.12
C ALA A 201 -2.57 -10.30 1.22
N SER A 202 -2.96 -9.10 1.64
CA SER A 202 -3.77 -8.88 2.84
C SER A 202 -5.12 -9.58 2.76
N ALA A 203 -5.87 -9.39 1.67
CA ALA A 203 -7.19 -10.01 1.51
C ALA A 203 -7.12 -11.54 1.43
N THR A 204 -6.11 -12.08 0.74
CA THR A 204 -5.88 -13.53 0.64
C THR A 204 -5.47 -14.11 1.99
N ALA A 205 -4.64 -13.40 2.76
CA ALA A 205 -4.27 -13.81 4.11
C ALA A 205 -5.47 -13.90 5.06
N ILE A 206 -6.44 -12.99 4.94
CA ILE A 206 -7.68 -13.05 5.73
C ILE A 206 -8.52 -14.27 5.32
N GLU A 207 -8.71 -14.50 4.02
CA GLU A 207 -9.50 -15.63 3.52
C GLU A 207 -8.88 -16.99 3.91
N GLU A 208 -7.56 -17.15 3.73
CA GLU A 208 -6.85 -18.39 4.09
C GLU A 208 -6.78 -18.63 5.61
N ALA A 209 -6.86 -17.56 6.42
CA ALA A 209 -6.99 -17.68 7.88
C ALA A 209 -8.40 -18.08 8.34
N GLY A 210 -9.33 -18.35 7.42
CA GLY A 210 -10.74 -18.68 7.72
C GLY A 210 -11.65 -17.46 7.89
N GLY A 211 -11.17 -16.27 7.52
CA GLY A 211 -11.96 -15.04 7.51
C GLY A 211 -12.94 -14.96 6.34
N PRO A 212 -13.75 -13.90 6.27
CA PRO A 212 -14.71 -13.70 5.19
C PRO A 212 -14.00 -13.40 3.86
N LYS A 213 -14.62 -13.80 2.76
CA LYS A 213 -14.19 -13.39 1.42
C LYS A 213 -14.44 -11.90 1.20
N ILE A 214 -13.36 -11.13 1.02
CA ILE A 214 -13.44 -9.69 0.81
C ILE A 214 -13.68 -9.40 -0.69
N PRO A 215 -14.71 -8.63 -1.06
CA PRO A 215 -14.99 -8.28 -2.46
C PRO A 215 -13.99 -7.24 -3.00
N MET A 216 -12.77 -7.69 -3.27
CA MET A 216 -11.67 -6.84 -3.71
C MET A 216 -11.84 -6.36 -5.16
N LYS A 217 -11.45 -5.11 -5.39
CA LYS A 217 -11.21 -4.54 -6.72
C LYS A 217 -9.73 -4.20 -6.86
N TYR A 218 -9.22 -4.34 -8.07
CA TYR A 218 -7.82 -4.10 -8.44
C TYR A 218 -7.75 -3.05 -9.56
N GLY A 219 -6.53 -2.64 -9.90
CA GLY A 219 -6.24 -1.53 -10.81
C GLY A 219 -5.61 -0.33 -10.09
N ARG A 220 -5.04 -0.53 -8.89
CA ARG A 220 -4.30 0.53 -8.19
C ARG A 220 -3.00 0.81 -8.94
N VAL A 221 -2.62 2.08 -8.94
CA VAL A 221 -1.39 2.57 -9.57
C VAL A 221 -0.32 2.76 -8.51
N ASP A 222 0.90 2.32 -8.82
CA ASP A 222 2.05 2.57 -7.96
C ASP A 222 2.50 4.03 -8.06
N VAL A 223 2.90 4.60 -6.93
CA VAL A 223 3.72 5.83 -6.93
C VAL A 223 5.02 5.60 -7.71
N SER A 224 5.54 6.64 -8.34
CA SER A 224 6.72 6.57 -9.20
C SER A 224 8.04 6.56 -8.43
N GLY A 225 8.09 7.20 -7.25
CA GLY A 225 9.34 7.37 -6.52
C GLY A 225 9.19 7.69 -5.02
N PRO A 226 10.31 7.67 -4.28
CA PRO A 226 10.31 7.87 -2.83
C PRO A 226 9.86 9.28 -2.42
N ASN A 227 9.98 10.28 -3.29
CA ASN A 227 9.53 11.66 -3.03
C ASN A 227 7.99 11.78 -2.94
N GLU A 228 7.26 10.74 -3.33
CA GLU A 228 5.81 10.68 -3.30
C GLU A 228 5.26 9.94 -2.07
N CYS A 229 6.15 9.52 -1.16
CA CYS A 229 5.75 8.90 0.10
C CYS A 229 5.09 9.93 1.02
N PRO A 230 4.05 9.53 1.77
CA PRO A 230 3.45 10.38 2.80
C PRO A 230 4.46 10.67 3.92
N GLU A 231 4.27 11.79 4.60
CA GLU A 231 5.04 12.12 5.80
C GLU A 231 4.73 11.14 6.96
N GLU A 232 5.70 10.98 7.87
CA GLU A 232 5.51 10.17 9.08
C GLU A 232 4.41 10.77 9.98
N GLY A 233 3.74 9.90 10.76
CA GLY A 233 2.75 10.32 11.77
C GLY A 233 1.29 10.25 11.31
N ARG A 234 1.02 9.77 10.09
CA ARG A 234 -0.37 9.52 9.63
C ARG A 234 -0.99 8.25 10.21
N LEU A 235 -0.17 7.27 10.56
CA LEU A 235 -0.61 6.03 11.19
C LEU A 235 -0.88 6.25 12.69
N PRO A 236 -1.83 5.51 13.28
CA PRO A 236 -2.13 5.63 14.70
C PRO A 236 -0.89 5.26 15.55
N GLY A 237 -0.58 6.13 16.51
CA GLY A 237 0.49 5.90 17.49
C GLY A 237 0.14 4.83 18.51
N LYS A 238 1.16 4.38 19.24
CA LYS A 238 1.02 3.62 20.48
C LYS A 238 0.98 4.57 21.68
#